data_AF-W1YIX6-F1
#
_entry.id   AF-W1YIX6-F1
#
_cell.length_a   1.000
_cell.length_b   1.000
_cell.length_c   1.000
_cell.angle_alpha   90.00
_cell.angle_beta   90.00
_cell.angle_gamma   90.00
#
_symmetry.space_group_name_H-M   'P 1'
#
loop_
_entity.id
_entity.type
_entity.pdbx_description
1 polymer ?
#
loop_
_entity_poly.entity_id
_entity_poly.type
_entity_poly.pdbx_seq_one_letter_code
_entity_poly.pdbx_strand_id
1 'polypeptide(L)'
;MMDYQSLKAVQTLENVPDFVREVPEGTSAILFQTESYSKDTVDENLAFIKEQLKDIPTAIPSLYSQDPKEYDSWWAIRKGSLPTVGG
;
A
#
# COMPACT_ATOMS: atom_id res chain seq x y z
N MET A 1 0.54 -7.77 -5.93
CA MET A 1 1.94 -7.73 -5.46
C MET A 1 2.69 -6.74 -6.32
N MET A 2 3.40 -5.81 -5.71
CA MET A 2 4.16 -4.76 -6.41
C MET A 2 5.63 -4.98 -6.10
N ASP A 3 6.44 -5.16 -7.13
CA ASP A 3 7.88 -5.32 -6.95
C ASP A 3 8.54 -3.96 -6.72
N TYR A 4 9.77 -3.96 -6.21
CA TYR A 4 10.58 -2.77 -6.02
C TYR A 4 10.62 -1.89 -7.27
N GLN A 5 10.71 -2.47 -8.47
CA GLN A 5 10.72 -1.69 -9.72
C GLN A 5 9.41 -0.92 -9.95
N SER A 6 8.26 -1.49 -9.60
CA SER A 6 6.97 -0.79 -9.66
C SER A 6 6.89 0.35 -8.65
N LEU A 7 7.40 0.14 -7.43
CA LEU A 7 7.47 1.20 -6.42
C LEU A 7 8.39 2.33 -6.89
N LYS A 8 9.57 1.98 -7.41
CA LYS A 8 10.54 2.93 -7.96
C LYS A 8 9.99 3.74 -9.11
N ALA A 9 9.21 3.12 -10.02
CA ALA A 9 8.58 3.83 -11.12
C ALA A 9 7.63 4.92 -10.63
N VAL A 10 6.84 4.64 -9.59
CA VAL A 10 5.87 5.60 -9.06
C VAL A 10 6.45 6.61 -8.08
N GLN A 11 7.68 6.44 -7.57
CA GLN A 11 8.38 7.46 -6.77
C GLN A 11 8.50 8.80 -7.50
N THR A 12 8.50 8.75 -8.84
CA THR A 12 8.54 9.93 -9.72
C THR A 12 7.22 10.69 -9.81
N LEU A 13 6.12 10.12 -9.31
CA LEU A 13 4.81 10.76 -9.32
C LEU A 13 4.67 11.69 -8.10
N GLU A 14 4.08 12.87 -8.29
CA GLU A 14 3.87 13.83 -7.20
C GLU A 14 2.79 13.38 -6.19
N ASN A 15 1.91 12.48 -6.61
CA ASN A 15 0.76 12.02 -5.82
C ASN A 15 1.04 10.76 -4.97
N VAL A 16 2.29 10.28 -4.93
CA VAL A 16 2.66 9.17 -4.06
C VAL A 16 3.18 9.66 -2.70
N PRO A 17 2.86 8.96 -1.62
CA PRO A 17 3.35 9.29 -0.28
C PRO A 17 4.85 9.04 -0.12
N ASP A 18 5.51 9.84 0.73
CA ASP A 18 6.96 9.85 0.90
C ASP A 18 7.57 8.50 1.32
N PHE A 19 6.82 7.66 2.05
CA PHE A 19 7.32 6.33 2.43
C PHE A 19 7.68 5.46 1.21
N VAL A 20 7.09 5.70 0.05
CA VAL A 20 7.41 4.99 -1.19
C VAL A 20 8.79 5.38 -1.73
N ARG A 21 9.23 6.61 -1.43
CA ARG A 21 10.56 7.12 -1.79
C ARG A 21 11.66 6.56 -0.88
N GLU A 22 11.31 6.20 0.34
CA GLU A 22 12.23 5.60 1.33
C GLU A 22 12.36 4.07 1.21
N VAL A 23 11.70 3.42 0.23
CA VAL A 23 11.76 1.96 0.10
C VAL A 23 13.16 1.46 -0.32
N PRO A 24 13.74 0.48 0.40
CA PRO A 24 15.03 -0.08 0.02
C PRO A 24 14.96 -0.99 -1.21
N GLU A 25 16.06 -1.06 -1.95
CA GLU A 25 16.18 -1.89 -3.16
C GLU A 25 15.97 -3.37 -2.86
N GLY A 26 15.14 -4.03 -3.68
CA GLY A 26 14.75 -5.43 -3.49
C GLY A 26 13.56 -5.65 -2.56
N THR A 27 12.87 -4.60 -2.12
CA THR A 27 11.65 -4.71 -1.31
C THR A 27 10.41 -4.94 -2.19
N SER A 28 9.58 -5.92 -1.84
CA SER A 28 8.24 -6.05 -2.42
C SER A 28 7.20 -5.44 -1.51
N ALA A 29 6.22 -4.75 -2.09
CA ALA A 29 5.07 -4.21 -1.36
C ALA A 29 3.80 -5.00 -1.66
N ILE A 30 3.00 -5.19 -0.62
CA ILE A 30 1.67 -5.78 -0.71
C ILE A 30 0.68 -4.79 -0.11
N LEU A 31 -0.30 -4.41 -0.92
CA LEU A 31 -1.42 -3.57 -0.50
C LEU A 31 -2.60 -4.49 -0.16
N PHE A 32 -3.10 -4.40 1.06
CA PHE A 32 -4.31 -5.07 1.50
C PHE A 32 -5.45 -4.05 1.57
N GLN A 33 -6.62 -4.43 1.05
CA GLN A 33 -7.86 -3.67 1.21
C GLN A 33 -8.88 -4.59 1.88
N THR A 34 -9.51 -4.08 2.93
CA THR A 34 -10.61 -4.77 3.60
C THR A 34 -11.84 -3.88 3.52
N GLU A 35 -12.91 -4.38 2.95
CA GLU A 35 -14.21 -3.71 2.95
C GLU A 35 -15.23 -4.63 3.61
N SER A 36 -16.14 -4.05 4.39
CA SER A 36 -17.23 -4.80 5.00
C SER A 36 -18.44 -3.90 5.21
N TYR A 37 -19.60 -4.54 5.32
CA TYR A 37 -20.88 -3.87 5.55
C TYR A 37 -20.99 -3.27 6.97
N SER A 38 -20.09 -3.63 7.87
CA SER A 38 -20.05 -3.14 9.25
C SER A 38 -18.66 -2.64 9.60
N LYS A 39 -18.59 -1.45 10.21
CA LYS A 39 -17.34 -0.83 10.62
C LYS A 39 -16.59 -1.68 11.65
N ASP A 40 -17.30 -2.33 12.56
CA ASP A 40 -16.74 -3.30 13.51
C ASP A 40 -15.96 -4.40 12.80
N THR A 41 -16.53 -5.00 11.76
CA THR A 41 -15.86 -6.07 11.00
C THR A 41 -14.60 -5.58 10.29
N VAL A 42 -14.58 -4.33 9.80
CA VAL A 42 -13.37 -3.76 9.21
C VAL A 42 -12.28 -3.59 10.27
N ASP A 43 -12.64 -3.12 11.46
CA ASP A 43 -11.70 -2.94 12.57
C ASP A 43 -11.16 -4.28 13.07
N GLU A 44 -12.00 -5.29 13.24
CA GLU A 44 -11.59 -6.65 13.61
C GLU A 44 -10.63 -7.26 12.58
N ASN A 45 -10.93 -7.14 11.29
CA ASN A 45 -10.03 -7.60 10.24
C ASN A 45 -8.69 -6.87 10.28
N LEU A 46 -8.70 -5.55 10.49
CA LEU A 46 -7.48 -4.75 10.60
C LEU A 46 -6.65 -5.16 11.81
N ALA A 47 -7.29 -5.40 12.96
CA ALA A 47 -6.64 -5.88 14.17
C ALA A 47 -6.03 -7.27 13.97
N PHE A 48 -6.76 -8.19 13.34
CA PHE A 48 -6.26 -9.52 13.00
C PHE A 48 -5.03 -9.44 12.08
N ILE A 49 -5.09 -8.66 11.01
CA ILE A 49 -3.97 -8.47 10.07
C ILE A 49 -2.75 -7.88 10.80
N LYS A 50 -2.94 -6.87 11.66
CA LYS A 50 -1.85 -6.30 12.46
C LYS A 50 -1.19 -7.33 13.37
N GLU A 51 -1.98 -8.18 14.01
CA GLU A 51 -1.46 -9.21 14.91
C GLU A 51 -0.65 -10.26 14.15
N GLN A 52 -1.11 -10.68 12.97
CA GLN A 52 -0.38 -11.61 12.11
C GLN A 52 0.89 -10.99 11.51
N LEU A 53 0.85 -9.70 11.14
CA LEU A 53 2.00 -8.99 10.57
C LEU A 53 3.08 -8.64 11.59
N LYS A 54 2.75 -8.60 12.90
CA LYS A 54 3.72 -8.29 13.97
C LYS A 54 4.94 -9.23 13.98
N ASP A 55 4.74 -10.48 13.58
CA ASP A 55 5.79 -11.51 13.60
C ASP A 55 6.62 -11.52 12.31
N ILE A 56 6.16 -10.81 11.27
CA ILE A 56 6.81 -10.78 9.96
C ILE A 56 7.84 -9.63 9.93
N PRO A 57 9.13 -9.90 9.68
CA PRO A 57 10.13 -8.86 9.54
C PRO A 57 9.89 -8.08 8.23
N THR A 58 9.20 -6.94 8.33
CA THR A 58 8.98 -6.06 7.19
C THR A 58 10.06 -4.97 7.13
N ALA A 59 10.58 -4.71 5.93
CA ALA A 59 11.55 -3.62 5.71
C ALA A 59 10.96 -2.23 5.99
N ILE A 60 9.63 -2.11 5.90
CA ILE A 60 8.86 -0.90 6.17
C ILE A 60 7.74 -1.28 7.15
N PRO A 61 7.46 -0.46 8.18
CA PRO A 61 6.34 -0.71 9.08
C PRO A 61 5.02 -0.80 8.31
N SER A 62 4.14 -1.71 8.72
CA SER A 62 2.81 -1.85 8.12
C SER A 62 2.02 -0.55 8.31
N LEU A 63 1.81 0.18 7.22
CA LEU A 63 1.00 1.39 7.22
C LEU A 63 -0.47 1.01 7.05
N TYR A 64 -1.32 1.62 7.86
CA TYR A 64 -2.77 1.45 7.81
C TYR A 64 -3.43 2.82 7.85
N SER A 65 -4.32 3.07 6.90
CA SER A 65 -5.13 4.27 6.87
C SER A 65 -6.57 3.90 6.53
N GLN A 66 -7.50 4.54 7.23
CA GLN A 66 -8.93 4.48 6.95
C GLN A 66 -9.40 5.71 6.17
N ASP A 67 -8.49 6.66 5.90
CA ASP A 67 -8.81 7.91 5.24
C ASP A 67 -8.88 7.70 3.72
N PRO A 68 -9.99 8.14 3.09
CA PRO A 68 -10.18 7.99 1.65
C PRO A 68 -9.11 8.63 0.79
N LYS A 69 -8.51 9.72 1.28
CA LYS A 69 -7.41 10.36 0.58
C LYS A 69 -6.13 9.53 0.65
N GLU A 70 -5.80 8.97 1.81
CA GLU A 70 -4.57 8.21 1.99
C GLU A 70 -4.62 6.88 1.25
N TYR A 71 -5.71 6.11 1.38
CA TYR A 71 -5.79 4.86 0.65
C TYR A 71 -5.90 5.07 -0.86
N ASP A 72 -6.51 6.16 -1.35
CA ASP A 72 -6.53 6.47 -2.79
C ASP A 72 -5.12 6.80 -3.30
N SER A 73 -4.33 7.57 -2.54
CA SER A 73 -2.90 7.76 -2.81
C SER A 73 -2.14 6.43 -2.85
N TRP A 74 -2.47 5.46 -1.99
CA TRP A 74 -1.84 4.13 -2.02
C TRP A 74 -2.27 3.32 -3.25
N TRP A 75 -3.53 3.42 -3.64
CA TRP A 75 -4.03 2.86 -4.89
C TRP A 75 -3.43 3.54 -6.12
N ALA A 76 -3.07 4.83 -6.04
CA ALA A 76 -2.38 5.54 -7.09
C ALA A 76 -0.98 4.98 -7.36
N ILE A 77 -0.28 4.49 -6.33
CA ILE A 77 0.98 3.73 -6.48
C ILE A 77 0.73 2.50 -7.38
N ARG A 78 -0.36 1.75 -7.12
CA ARG A 78 -0.68 0.56 -7.91
C ARG A 78 -1.12 0.89 -9.34
N LYS A 79 -1.91 1.96 -9.50
CA LYS A 79 -2.39 2.43 -10.81
C LYS A 79 -1.27 3.05 -11.66
N GLY A 80 -0.36 3.79 -11.04
CA GLY A 80 0.76 4.49 -11.70
C GLY A 80 1.82 3.55 -12.28
N SER A 81 1.83 2.28 -11.90
CA SER A 81 2.71 1.26 -12.49
C SER A 81 2.21 0.74 -13.86
N LEU A 82 1.02 1.13 -14.30
CA LEU A 82 0.54 0.84 -15.65
C LEU A 82 0.81 2.07 -16.52
N PRO A 83 1.61 1.97 -17.61
CA PRO A 83 1.64 3.05 -18.58
C PRO A 83 0.20 3.24 -19.09
N THR A 84 -0.28 4.48 -19.04
CA THR A 84 -1.51 4.86 -19.72
C THR A 84 -1.29 4.67 -21.23
N VAL A 85 -1.51 3.44 -21.72
CA VAL A 85 -1.74 3.16 -23.13
C VAL A 85 -3.14 2.54 -23.23
N GLY A 86 -4.04 3.36 -23.73
CA GLY A 86 -5.45 3.07 -23.94
C GLY A 86 -6.07 4.25 -24.65
N GLY A 87 -5.53 4.54 -25.85
CA GLY A 87 -6.25 5.29 -26.87
C GLY A 87 -7.28 4.42 -27.56
#